data_AF-A0A7X8SLI6-F1
#
_entry.id   AF-A0A7X8SLI6-F1
#
_cell.length_a   1.000
_cell.length_b   1.000
_cell.length_c   1.000
_cell.angle_alpha   90.00
_cell.angle_beta   90.00
_cell.angle_gamma   90.00
#
_symmetry.space_group_name_H-M   'P 1'
#
loop_
_entity.id
_entity.type
_entity.pdbx_description
1 polymer ?
#
loop_
_entity_poly.entity_id
_entity_poly.type
_entity_poly.pdbx_seq_one_letter_code
_entity_poly.pdbx_strand_id
1 'polypeptide(L)'
;MKKLFFVFLTSTLLFLSISHSTNANNEKRIIKTNTVKVEQIIMTIQYGDGFFTLTRRLFTAIGLDPTSVTWNHVLLLKTIYEEQKGYETLKVGEKFVILKSDFI
;
A
#
# COMPACT_ATOMS: atom_id res chain seq x y z
N MET A 1 -7.50 -15.71 -50.47
CA MET A 1 -6.58 -16.45 -49.59
C MET A 1 -5.28 -15.67 -49.30
N LYS A 2 -5.36 -14.41 -48.82
CA LYS A 2 -4.17 -13.60 -48.48
C LYS A 2 -4.15 -13.06 -47.03
N LYS A 3 -5.25 -13.23 -46.28
CA LYS A 3 -5.37 -12.78 -44.87
C LYS A 3 -4.91 -13.83 -43.85
N LEU A 4 -4.85 -15.11 -44.22
CA LEU A 4 -4.42 -16.20 -43.33
C LEU A 4 -2.91 -16.26 -43.11
N PHE A 5 -2.12 -15.74 -44.05
CA PHE A 5 -0.66 -15.72 -43.94
C PHE A 5 -0.16 -14.74 -42.85
N PHE A 6 -0.86 -13.61 -42.67
CA PHE A 6 -0.48 -12.61 -41.66
C PHE A 6 -0.79 -13.03 -40.23
N VAL A 7 -1.84 -13.84 -40.01
CA VAL A 7 -2.17 -14.37 -38.68
C VAL A 7 -1.18 -15.45 -38.24
N PHE A 8 -0.60 -16.19 -39.19
CA PHE A 8 0.39 -17.22 -38.88
C PHE A 8 1.76 -16.64 -38.52
N LEU A 9 2.14 -15.52 -39.14
CA LEU A 9 3.44 -14.87 -38.91
C LEU A 9 3.53 -14.19 -37.53
N THR A 10 2.43 -13.61 -37.04
CA THR A 10 2.40 -12.99 -35.71
C THR A 10 2.31 -14.03 -34.58
N SER A 11 1.67 -15.17 -34.84
CA SER A 11 1.60 -16.29 -33.89
C SER A 11 2.96 -16.97 -33.66
N THR A 12 3.82 -17.06 -34.67
CA THR A 12 5.15 -17.67 -34.55
C THR A 12 6.17 -16.75 -33.86
N LEU A 13 6.06 -15.43 -34.05
CA LEU A 13 6.90 -14.44 -33.37
C LEU A 13 6.63 -14.35 -31.86
N LEU A 14 5.39 -14.59 -31.41
CA LEU A 14 5.02 -14.60 -29.99
C LEU A 14 5.40 -15.89 -29.25
N PHE A 15 5.67 -16.99 -29.95
CA PHE A 15 6.14 -18.24 -29.33
C PHE A 15 7.68 -18.29 -29.18
N LEU A 16 8.43 -17.55 -30.00
CA LEU A 16 9.90 -17.51 -29.92
C LEU A 16 10.44 -16.63 -28.77
N SER A 17 9.61 -15.79 -28.15
CA SER A 17 10.01 -14.97 -26.99
C SER A 17 9.99 -15.73 -25.65
N ILE A 18 9.52 -16.98 -25.61
CA ILE A 18 9.39 -17.76 -24.37
C ILE A 18 10.63 -18.64 -24.09
N SER A 19 11.61 -18.69 -25.00
CA SER A 19 12.78 -19.57 -24.87
C SER A 19 14.12 -18.85 -24.75
N HIS A 20 14.19 -17.79 -23.95
CA HIS A 20 15.47 -17.34 -23.38
C HIS A 20 15.55 -17.76 -21.91
N SER A 21 15.73 -19.06 -21.67
CA SER A 21 16.45 -19.49 -20.48
C SER A 21 17.91 -19.12 -20.69
N THR A 22 18.26 -17.90 -20.30
CA THR A 22 19.67 -17.52 -20.14
C THR A 22 20.24 -18.41 -19.04
N ASN A 23 20.97 -19.46 -19.42
CA ASN A 23 22.01 -20.02 -18.59
C ASN A 23 23.08 -18.95 -18.42
N ALA A 24 22.82 -18.01 -17.52
CA ALA A 24 23.76 -16.99 -17.12
C ALA A 24 24.74 -17.65 -16.14
N ASN A 25 25.97 -17.73 -16.64
CA ASN A 25 27.19 -18.07 -15.95
C ASN A 25 27.23 -17.56 -14.49
N ASN A 26 27.78 -18.40 -13.62
CA ASN A 26 27.97 -18.20 -12.18
C ASN A 26 28.71 -16.89 -11.85
N GLU A 27 27.97 -15.79 -11.71
CA GLU A 27 28.38 -14.67 -10.88
C GLU A 27 27.30 -14.44 -9.84
N LYS A 28 27.68 -14.59 -8.57
CA LYS A 28 26.89 -14.23 -7.38
C LYS A 28 26.52 -12.74 -7.41
N ARG A 29 25.59 -12.34 -8.27
CA ARG A 29 24.81 -11.12 -8.07
C ARG A 29 23.77 -11.46 -7.02
N ILE A 30 24.10 -11.18 -5.77
CA ILE A 30 23.13 -11.04 -4.70
C ILE A 30 22.15 -9.97 -5.17
N ILE A 31 21.02 -10.40 -5.72
CA ILE A 31 19.85 -9.55 -5.90
C ILE A 31 19.51 -9.12 -4.47
N LYS A 32 19.85 -7.89 -4.09
CA LYS A 32 19.38 -7.29 -2.85
C LYS A 32 17.88 -7.11 -3.00
N THR A 33 17.14 -8.16 -2.69
CA THR A 33 15.69 -8.12 -2.57
C THR A 33 15.39 -7.23 -1.37
N ASN A 34 15.12 -5.94 -1.63
CA ASN A 34 14.60 -5.04 -0.62
C ASN A 34 13.14 -5.42 -0.39
N THR A 35 12.89 -6.32 0.55
CA THR A 35 11.53 -6.67 0.95
C THR A 35 10.94 -5.49 1.72
N VAL A 36 10.16 -4.65 1.02
CA VAL A 36 9.38 -3.57 1.65
C VAL A 36 8.15 -4.22 2.30
N LYS A 37 8.19 -4.42 3.61
CA LYS A 37 6.99 -4.83 4.37
C LYS A 37 6.10 -3.61 4.60
N VAL A 38 4.93 -3.61 3.96
CA VAL A 38 3.89 -2.59 4.19
C VAL A 38 2.92 -3.13 5.22
N GLU A 39 2.97 -2.60 6.44
CA GLU A 39 2.01 -2.94 7.52
C GLU A 39 0.83 -1.96 7.47
N GLN A 40 -0.38 -2.51 7.35
CA GLN A 40 -1.63 -1.75 7.29
C GLN A 40 -2.41 -1.89 8.60
N ILE A 41 -3.03 -0.81 9.03
CA ILE A 41 -3.84 -0.74 10.24
C ILE A 41 -5.25 -0.33 9.83
N ILE A 42 -6.23 -1.14 10.19
CA ILE A 42 -7.64 -0.83 9.95
C ILE A 42 -8.21 -0.26 11.23
N MET A 43 -8.50 1.04 11.23
CA MET A 43 -9.11 1.72 12.37
C MET A 43 -10.62 1.81 12.19
N THR A 44 -11.36 1.46 13.24
CA THR A 44 -12.82 1.65 13.32
C THR A 44 -13.13 2.82 14.25
N ILE A 45 -13.99 3.74 13.78
CA ILE A 45 -14.47 4.89 14.55
C ILE A 45 -15.48 4.41 15.59
N GLN A 46 -15.21 4.74 16.85
CA GLN A 46 -16.02 4.43 18.03
C GLN A 46 -16.79 5.67 18.48
N TYR A 47 -17.79 5.45 19.32
CA TYR A 47 -18.55 6.56 19.92
C TYR A 47 -17.63 7.42 20.81
N GLY A 48 -17.70 8.74 20.64
CA GLY A 48 -16.85 9.70 21.37
C GLY A 48 -15.45 9.90 20.79
N ASP A 49 -15.13 9.27 19.66
CA ASP A 49 -13.85 9.52 18.97
C ASP A 49 -13.83 10.93 18.35
N GLY A 50 -12.77 11.67 18.66
CA GLY A 50 -12.27 12.76 17.84
C GLY A 50 -10.95 12.37 17.19
N PHE A 51 -10.46 13.15 16.21
CA PHE A 51 -9.19 12.87 15.54
C PHE A 51 -8.00 12.77 16.51
N PHE A 52 -8.01 13.54 17.60
CA PHE A 52 -6.97 13.45 18.63
C PHE A 52 -6.97 12.09 19.33
N THR A 53 -8.15 11.63 19.75
CA THR A 53 -8.34 10.32 20.41
C THR A 53 -7.98 9.17 19.47
N LEU A 54 -8.38 9.27 18.20
CA LEU A 54 -8.01 8.30 17.16
C LEU A 54 -6.49 8.26 16.96
N THR A 55 -5.81 9.40 16.91
CA THR A 55 -4.35 9.47 16.74
C THR A 55 -3.62 8.85 17.93
N ARG A 56 -4.11 9.07 19.16
CA ARG A 56 -3.57 8.40 20.36
C ARG A 56 -3.73 6.90 20.30
N ARG A 57 -4.91 6.41 19.90
CA ARG A 57 -5.17 4.97 19.71
C ARG A 57 -4.29 4.37 18.64
N LEU A 58 -4.06 5.11 17.54
CA LEU A 58 -3.11 4.71 16.50
C LEU A 58 -1.71 4.54 17.11
N PHE A 59 -1.21 5.55 17.83
CA PHE A 59 0.10 5.48 18.49
C PHE A 59 0.22 4.28 19.42
N THR A 60 -0.78 4.01 20.25
CA THR A 60 -0.82 2.78 21.05
C THR A 60 -0.77 1.51 20.19
N ALA A 61 -1.52 1.46 19.09
CA ALA A 61 -1.56 0.30 18.21
C ALA A 61 -0.24 0.04 17.47
N ILE A 62 0.56 1.09 17.20
CA ILE A 62 1.86 0.97 16.52
C ILE A 62 3.06 0.92 17.49
N GLY A 63 2.81 0.91 18.79
CA GLY A 63 3.84 0.83 19.82
C GLY A 63 4.58 2.15 20.08
N LEU A 64 4.00 3.28 19.70
CA LEU A 64 4.49 4.62 20.04
C LEU A 64 3.79 5.17 21.30
N ASP A 65 4.42 6.14 21.95
CA ASP A 65 3.86 6.79 23.13
C ASP A 65 2.65 7.67 22.76
N PRO A 66 1.42 7.36 23.23
CA PRO A 66 0.22 8.14 22.91
C PRO A 66 0.26 9.57 23.49
N THR A 67 1.16 9.88 24.43
CA THR A 67 1.32 11.25 24.95
C THR A 67 2.15 12.14 24.03
N SER A 68 2.92 11.55 23.12
CA SER A 68 3.75 12.25 22.12
C SER A 68 2.97 12.73 20.87
N VAL A 69 1.65 12.57 20.85
CA VAL A 69 0.80 13.03 19.74
C VAL A 69 0.89 14.54 19.58
N THR A 70 1.29 14.98 18.39
CA THR A 70 1.32 16.39 17.98
C THR A 70 0.17 16.71 17.04
N TRP A 71 -0.09 18.01 16.83
CA TRP A 71 -1.06 18.48 15.85
C TRP A 71 -0.77 18.00 14.42
N ASN A 72 0.50 17.83 14.05
CA ASN A 72 0.88 17.33 12.72
C ASN A 72 0.41 15.88 12.52
N HIS A 73 0.51 15.03 13.55
CA HIS A 73 0.01 13.66 13.48
C HIS A 73 -1.52 13.63 13.34
N VAL A 74 -2.20 14.51 14.08
CA VAL A 74 -3.66 14.63 14.01
C VAL A 74 -4.11 15.12 12.63
N LEU A 75 -3.41 16.11 12.07
CA LEU A 75 -3.68 16.63 10.74
C LEU A 75 -3.45 15.56 9.67
N LEU A 76 -2.33 14.83 9.74
CA LEU A 76 -2.04 13.73 8.82
C LEU A 76 -3.16 12.67 8.85
N LEU A 77 -3.59 12.26 10.06
CA LEU A 77 -4.67 11.29 10.21
C LEU A 77 -5.99 11.82 9.62
N LYS A 78 -6.29 13.11 9.86
CA LYS A 78 -7.47 13.78 9.29
C LYS A 78 -7.43 13.76 7.76
N THR A 79 -6.30 14.12 7.16
CA THR A 79 -6.12 14.09 5.70
C THR A 79 -6.30 12.68 5.13
N ILE A 80 -5.69 11.66 5.73
CA ILE A 80 -5.85 10.27 5.29
C ILE A 80 -7.33 9.83 5.33
N TYR A 81 -8.03 10.20 6.40
CA TYR A 81 -9.46 9.90 6.53
C TYR A 81 -10.29 10.61 5.44
N GLU A 82 -10.06 11.90 5.23
CA GLU A 82 -10.76 12.72 4.24
C GLU A 82 -10.55 12.23 2.82
N GLU A 83 -9.31 11.87 2.47
CA GLU A 83 -8.99 11.31 1.16
C GLU A 83 -9.72 9.98 0.91
N GLN A 84 -9.87 9.15 1.94
CA GLN A 84 -10.55 7.85 1.81
C GLN A 84 -12.07 7.94 1.86
N LYS A 85 -12.62 8.94 2.55
CA LYS A 85 -14.08 9.07 2.76
C LYS A 85 -14.74 10.12 1.89
N GLY A 86 -13.99 11.14 1.46
CA GLY A 86 -14.51 12.30 0.73
C GLY A 86 -15.24 13.31 1.61
N TYR A 87 -15.09 13.26 2.95
CA TYR A 87 -15.66 14.22 3.89
C TYR A 87 -14.88 14.26 5.21
N GLU A 88 -15.01 15.38 5.93
CA GLU A 88 -14.22 15.66 7.15
C GLU A 88 -14.81 15.05 8.43
N THR A 89 -16.12 14.80 8.45
CA THR A 89 -16.81 14.40 9.68
C THR A 89 -16.62 12.91 9.97
N LEU A 90 -16.19 12.59 11.19
CA LEU A 90 -16.11 11.20 11.69
C LEU A 90 -17.51 10.60 11.82
N LYS A 91 -17.73 9.41 11.24
CA LYS A 91 -18.97 8.65 11.41
C LYS A 91 -18.70 7.34 12.16
N VAL A 92 -19.43 7.13 13.26
CA VAL A 92 -19.27 5.95 14.13
C VAL A 92 -19.54 4.67 13.33
N GLY A 93 -18.71 3.65 13.55
CA GLY A 93 -18.78 2.36 12.87
C GLY A 93 -18.01 2.32 11.54
N GLU A 94 -17.63 3.47 10.98
CA GLU A 94 -16.84 3.48 9.76
C GLU A 94 -15.40 3.07 10.02
N LYS A 95 -14.79 2.51 8.97
CA LYS A 95 -13.41 2.03 8.99
C LYS A 95 -12.57 2.78 7.96
N PHE A 96 -11.33 3.04 8.30
CA PHE A 96 -10.35 3.59 7.35
C PHE A 96 -9.00 2.90 7.58
N VAL A 97 -8.17 2.91 6.54
CA VAL A 97 -6.90 2.17 6.51
C VAL A 97 -5.75 3.15 6.65
N ILE A 98 -4.74 2.79 7.44
CA ILE A 98 -3.56 3.63 7.67
C ILE A 98 -2.33 2.76 7.40
N LEU A 99 -1.34 3.32 6.71
CA LEU A 99 -0.05 2.66 6.59
C LEU A 99 0.78 3.01 7.82
N LYS A 100 1.32 1.98 8.49
CA LYS A 100 2.15 2.18 9.69
C LYS A 100 3.36 3.08 9.40
N SER A 101 3.90 3.00 8.19
CA SER A 101 5.04 3.80 7.72
C SER A 101 4.78 5.30 7.72
N ASP A 102 3.53 5.75 7.68
CA ASP A 102 3.22 7.18 7.60
C ASP A 102 3.40 7.89 8.95
N PHE A 103 3.54 7.11 10.04
CA PHE A 103 3.60 7.60 11.43
C PHE A 103 4.86 7.18 12.19
N ILE A 104 5.85 6.56 11.52
CA ILE A 104 7.14 6.14 12.09
C ILE A 104 8.26 7.05 11.59
#